data_AF-A0A0J1FJI2-F1
#
_entry.id   AF-A0A0J1FJI2-F1
#
_cell.length_a   1.000
_cell.length_b   1.000
_cell.length_c   1.000
_cell.angle_alpha   90.00
_cell.angle_beta   90.00
_cell.angle_gamma   90.00
#
_symmetry.space_group_name_H-M   'P 1'
#
loop_
_entity.id
_entity.type
_entity.pdbx_description
1 polymer ?
#
loop_
_entity_poly.entity_id
_entity_poly.type
_entity_poly.pdbx_seq_one_letter_code
_entity_poly.pdbx_strand_id
1 'polypeptide(L)'
;MKKEIVKGSMLVFMVMLIMTCLVPVSLANVNTVATTGYSDLSAAEVTTIGGVLNNILSSELNIVKTRTTKDYSSVINDNKLLQLIQETEKFKEKWYKDVNFKIYGYKSNVKINNATKLSGNNYMLDVTFKAELTLGKDFPIHPQMSDNYVCQVENKSGQWVVDKLINKADYADMIQVENPNNKLTSINDSDVLADNRAILDTKLKGLEARSANIYQLEKNYEAIAKNKVKETLSGNSVKASFSAASYSGINRQAVVNYAEKYALNYNPAYPSYSADCTNFASQAVYAGGVPATTTWYSGSYDWVNVGGFHDYMINNGYAKEIALNSNDKNGASEDISLGDIIQWEEPLAIFYSHSTIATYDSDTYGWLLCAHTNNRLNYPMSMYFSQFSSDRDVHFW
;
A
#
# COMPACT_ATOMS: atom_id res chain seq x y z
N MET A 1 -48.68 -70.53 -27.66
CA MET A 1 -48.88 -69.46 -26.64
C MET A 1 -48.29 -68.17 -27.18
N LYS A 2 -49.06 -67.05 -27.10
CA LYS A 2 -48.72 -65.64 -27.42
C LYS A 2 -48.41 -65.37 -28.91
N LYS A 3 -49.32 -64.90 -29.78
CA LYS A 3 -50.20 -63.69 -29.85
C LYS A 3 -49.41 -62.37 -29.96
N GLU A 4 -49.27 -61.90 -31.20
CA GLU A 4 -48.86 -60.55 -31.61
C GLU A 4 -49.85 -59.48 -31.14
N ILE A 5 -49.35 -58.28 -30.83
CA ILE A 5 -50.07 -57.00 -30.99
C ILE A 5 -49.06 -55.89 -31.36
N VAL A 6 -49.32 -55.22 -32.49
CA VAL A 6 -48.73 -53.94 -32.93
C VAL A 6 -49.32 -52.78 -32.13
N LYS A 7 -48.49 -51.78 -31.77
CA LYS A 7 -48.81 -50.36 -31.45
C LYS A 7 -47.45 -49.66 -31.23
N GLY A 8 -47.13 -48.50 -31.79
CA GLY A 8 -47.90 -47.26 -31.93
C GLY A 8 -47.08 -46.18 -31.21
N SER A 9 -46.56 -45.21 -31.96
CA SER A 9 -45.68 -44.14 -31.49
C SER A 9 -46.30 -43.33 -30.36
N MET A 10 -45.56 -43.11 -29.25
CA MET A 10 -45.95 -42.16 -28.22
C MET A 10 -44.72 -41.42 -27.69
N LEU A 11 -44.76 -40.11 -27.91
CA LEU A 11 -43.83 -39.08 -27.46
C LEU A 11 -43.82 -39.06 -25.91
N VAL A 12 -42.65 -39.18 -25.28
CA VAL A 12 -42.51 -39.05 -23.82
C VAL A 12 -41.73 -37.78 -23.51
N PHE A 13 -42.42 -36.83 -22.88
CA PHE A 13 -41.85 -35.64 -22.25
C PHE A 13 -40.97 -36.06 -21.06
N MET A 14 -39.69 -35.70 -21.11
CA MET A 14 -38.75 -35.87 -20.00
C MET A 14 -38.93 -34.71 -19.01
N VAL A 15 -39.72 -34.93 -17.96
CA VAL A 15 -39.79 -34.00 -16.81
C VAL A 15 -38.66 -34.37 -15.85
N MET A 16 -37.57 -33.60 -15.90
CA MET A 16 -36.50 -33.64 -14.90
C MET A 16 -36.99 -32.97 -13.61
N LEU A 17 -37.25 -33.78 -12.57
CA LEU A 17 -37.54 -33.31 -11.23
C LEU A 17 -36.22 -32.78 -10.61
N ILE A 18 -35.99 -31.47 -10.67
CA ILE A 18 -34.88 -30.83 -9.95
C ILE A 18 -35.30 -30.75 -8.48
N MET A 19 -34.72 -31.63 -7.67
CA MET A 19 -34.83 -31.59 -6.22
C MET A 19 -33.95 -30.42 -5.72
N THR A 20 -34.56 -29.25 -5.49
CA THR A 20 -33.88 -28.10 -4.89
C THR A 20 -33.73 -28.33 -3.40
N CYS A 21 -32.52 -28.66 -2.95
CA CYS A 21 -32.14 -28.50 -1.55
C CYS A 21 -32.13 -27.01 -1.22
N LEU A 22 -33.25 -26.52 -0.69
CA LEU A 22 -33.34 -25.23 -0.01
C LEU A 22 -32.52 -25.32 1.28
N VAL A 23 -31.29 -24.82 1.25
CA VAL A 23 -30.58 -24.45 2.47
C VAL A 23 -31.10 -23.08 2.89
N PRO A 24 -31.69 -22.90 4.08
CA PRO A 24 -32.15 -21.59 4.51
C PRO A 24 -30.93 -20.68 4.70
N VAL A 25 -30.79 -19.69 3.83
CA VAL A 25 -29.91 -18.55 4.07
C VAL A 25 -30.49 -17.79 5.25
N SER A 26 -29.80 -17.89 6.39
CA SER A 26 -30.01 -17.02 7.54
C SER A 26 -29.91 -15.56 7.08
N LEU A 27 -31.05 -14.88 7.00
CA LEU A 27 -31.15 -13.43 6.91
C LEU A 27 -30.60 -12.83 8.20
N ALA A 28 -29.28 -12.65 8.25
CA ALA A 28 -28.67 -11.80 9.26
C ALA A 28 -29.10 -10.36 8.97
N ASN A 29 -29.74 -9.76 9.98
CA ASN A 29 -30.24 -8.40 10.04
C ASN A 29 -29.49 -7.41 9.14
N VAL A 30 -30.16 -6.99 8.06
CA VAL A 30 -29.84 -5.75 7.37
C VAL A 30 -30.24 -4.63 8.33
N ASN A 31 -29.32 -4.20 9.18
CA ASN A 31 -29.43 -2.90 9.81
C ASN A 31 -29.31 -1.87 8.68
N THR A 32 -30.46 -1.33 8.27
CA THR A 32 -30.56 -0.14 7.45
C THR A 32 -29.93 1.02 8.21
N VAL A 33 -28.64 1.22 8.01
CA VAL A 33 -27.97 2.47 8.36
C VAL A 33 -28.45 3.51 7.34
N ALA A 34 -28.97 4.62 7.86
CA ALA A 34 -29.49 5.72 7.07
C ALA A 34 -28.45 6.19 6.03
N THR A 35 -28.88 6.21 4.77
CA THR A 35 -28.14 6.67 3.60
C THR A 35 -28.05 8.19 3.58
N THR A 36 -26.87 8.72 3.85
CA THR A 36 -26.48 10.08 3.45
C THR A 36 -25.10 9.99 2.79
N GLY A 37 -25.06 9.90 1.45
CA GLY A 37 -23.80 9.84 0.68
C GLY A 37 -23.86 9.31 -0.77
N TYR A 38 -25.00 8.79 -1.24
CA TYR A 38 -25.13 8.17 -2.58
C TYR A 38 -26.44 8.51 -3.30
N SER A 39 -27.03 9.69 -3.08
CA SER A 39 -28.47 9.94 -3.37
C SER A 39 -28.95 9.54 -4.77
N ASP A 40 -28.05 9.46 -5.75
CA ASP A 40 -28.36 9.25 -7.16
C ASP A 40 -27.87 7.91 -7.74
N LEU A 41 -27.10 7.09 -6.98
CA LEU A 41 -26.63 5.77 -7.43
C LEU A 41 -27.38 4.64 -6.72
N SER A 42 -27.88 3.67 -7.49
CA SER A 42 -28.50 2.47 -6.92
C SER A 42 -27.46 1.54 -6.27
N ALA A 43 -27.89 0.68 -5.34
CA ALA A 43 -27.01 -0.31 -4.72
C ALA A 43 -26.34 -1.26 -5.73
N ALA A 44 -27.04 -1.58 -6.83
CA ALA A 44 -26.50 -2.39 -7.92
C ALA A 44 -25.40 -1.67 -8.70
N GLU A 45 -25.55 -0.37 -8.96
CA GLU A 45 -24.52 0.45 -9.58
C GLU A 45 -23.30 0.59 -8.67
N VAL A 46 -23.50 0.89 -7.38
CA VAL A 46 -22.42 0.95 -6.38
C VAL A 46 -21.63 -0.36 -6.35
N THR A 47 -22.31 -1.51 -6.38
CA THR A 47 -21.67 -2.84 -6.43
C THR A 47 -20.89 -3.04 -7.73
N THR A 48 -21.46 -2.64 -8.86
CA THR A 48 -20.83 -2.77 -10.18
C THR A 48 -19.58 -1.91 -10.29
N ILE A 49 -19.67 -0.63 -9.93
CA ILE A 49 -18.55 0.32 -9.90
C ILE A 49 -17.47 -0.18 -8.93
N GLY A 50 -17.86 -0.63 -7.73
CA GLY A 50 -16.93 -1.19 -6.75
C GLY A 50 -16.18 -2.42 -7.30
N GLY A 51 -16.85 -3.28 -8.06
CA GLY A 51 -16.21 -4.41 -8.75
C GLY A 51 -15.19 -3.98 -9.80
N VAL A 52 -15.52 -2.98 -10.64
CA VAL A 52 -14.60 -2.41 -11.63
C VAL A 52 -13.36 -1.83 -10.94
N LEU A 53 -13.56 -0.98 -9.93
CA LEU A 53 -12.47 -0.36 -9.17
C LEU A 53 -11.62 -1.40 -8.44
N ASN A 54 -12.23 -2.40 -7.80
CA ASN A 54 -11.49 -3.45 -7.10
C ASN A 54 -10.61 -4.26 -8.06
N ASN A 55 -11.09 -4.56 -9.27
CA ASN A 55 -10.30 -5.25 -10.28
C ASN A 55 -9.05 -4.42 -10.69
N ILE A 56 -9.20 -3.11 -10.89
CA ILE A 56 -8.08 -2.21 -11.24
C ILE A 56 -7.10 -2.05 -10.05
N LEU A 57 -7.61 -1.76 -8.85
CA LEU A 57 -6.81 -1.47 -7.66
C LEU A 57 -6.09 -2.71 -7.10
N SER A 58 -6.60 -3.91 -7.38
CA SER A 58 -5.92 -5.17 -7.03
C SER A 58 -4.88 -5.64 -8.05
N SER A 59 -4.62 -4.87 -9.11
CA SER A 59 -3.70 -5.22 -10.22
C SER A 59 -2.34 -5.72 -9.74
N GLU A 60 -1.68 -4.96 -8.88
CA GLU A 60 -0.39 -5.34 -8.29
C GLU A 60 -0.46 -6.65 -7.51
N LEU A 61 -1.49 -6.83 -6.67
CA LEU A 61 -1.68 -8.06 -5.90
C LEU A 61 -1.93 -9.26 -6.82
N ASN A 62 -2.64 -9.05 -7.93
CA ASN A 62 -2.81 -10.05 -8.96
C ASN A 62 -1.46 -10.44 -9.58
N ILE A 63 -0.63 -9.47 -9.98
CA ILE A 63 0.70 -9.73 -10.57
C ILE A 63 1.59 -10.49 -9.59
N VAL A 64 1.66 -10.08 -8.33
CA VAL A 64 2.46 -10.76 -7.31
C VAL A 64 1.97 -12.20 -7.10
N LYS A 65 0.67 -12.46 -7.25
CA LYS A 65 0.09 -13.81 -7.13
C LYS A 65 0.28 -14.66 -8.38
N THR A 66 0.05 -14.11 -9.58
CA THR A 66 -0.11 -14.90 -10.82
C THR A 66 1.05 -14.75 -11.79
N ARG A 67 1.88 -13.71 -11.68
CA ARG A 67 2.88 -13.30 -12.68
C ARG A 67 2.26 -12.92 -14.02
N THR A 68 1.04 -12.39 -14.03
CA THR A 68 0.35 -12.02 -15.27
C THR A 68 -0.30 -10.67 -15.15
N THR A 69 -0.18 -9.89 -16.21
CA THR A 69 -0.88 -8.62 -16.41
C THR A 69 -2.33 -8.85 -16.85
N LYS A 70 -3.14 -7.79 -16.81
CA LYS A 70 -4.52 -7.78 -17.31
C LYS A 70 -4.74 -6.59 -18.24
N ASP A 71 -5.67 -6.75 -19.18
CA ASP A 71 -6.10 -5.63 -20.00
C ASP A 71 -7.28 -4.89 -19.34
N TYR A 72 -7.12 -3.58 -19.15
CA TYR A 72 -8.14 -2.69 -18.60
C TYR A 72 -8.69 -1.71 -19.65
N SER A 73 -8.34 -1.86 -20.93
CA SER A 73 -8.79 -1.00 -22.03
C SER A 73 -10.31 -0.88 -22.14
N SER A 74 -11.04 -1.91 -21.70
CA SER A 74 -12.51 -1.91 -21.69
C SER A 74 -13.12 -1.13 -20.53
N VAL A 75 -12.38 -0.88 -19.44
CA VAL A 75 -12.90 -0.26 -18.20
C VAL A 75 -12.21 1.05 -17.84
N ILE A 76 -11.15 1.44 -18.57
CA ILE A 76 -10.45 2.71 -18.40
C ILE A 76 -10.56 3.49 -19.70
N ASN A 77 -11.17 4.67 -19.62
CA ASN A 77 -11.41 5.52 -20.78
C ASN A 77 -10.30 6.55 -21.01
N ASP A 78 -9.55 6.93 -19.98
CA ASP A 78 -8.45 7.88 -20.10
C ASP A 78 -7.16 7.19 -20.56
N ASN A 79 -6.68 7.55 -21.75
CA ASN A 79 -5.50 6.93 -22.37
C ASN A 79 -4.24 7.03 -21.50
N LYS A 80 -4.08 8.13 -20.73
CA LYS A 80 -2.88 8.35 -19.93
C LYS A 80 -2.91 7.52 -18.64
N LEU A 81 -4.09 7.43 -18.01
CA LEU A 81 -4.31 6.52 -16.90
C LEU A 81 -4.10 5.05 -17.33
N LEU A 82 -4.64 4.67 -18.50
CA LEU A 82 -4.45 3.33 -19.05
C LEU A 82 -2.97 3.03 -19.30
N GLN A 83 -2.24 3.96 -19.91
CA GLN A 83 -0.79 3.86 -20.11
C GLN A 83 -0.05 3.68 -18.77
N LEU A 84 -0.34 4.51 -17.77
CA LEU A 84 0.31 4.40 -16.45
C LEU A 84 0.09 3.03 -15.82
N ILE A 85 -1.14 2.50 -15.87
CA ILE A 85 -1.44 1.18 -15.31
C ILE A 85 -0.72 0.08 -16.09
N GLN A 86 -0.75 0.09 -17.42
CA GLN A 86 -0.10 -0.92 -18.24
C GLN A 86 1.42 -0.94 -18.06
N GLU A 87 2.07 0.24 -18.04
CA GLU A 87 3.51 0.32 -17.81
C GLU A 87 3.87 -0.07 -16.36
N THR A 88 3.01 0.28 -15.38
CA THR A 88 3.21 -0.15 -13.99
C THR A 88 3.13 -1.67 -13.90
N GLU A 89 2.14 -2.30 -14.53
CA GLU A 89 2.00 -3.75 -14.52
C GLU A 89 3.21 -4.46 -15.14
N LYS A 90 3.73 -3.96 -16.27
CA LYS A 90 4.96 -4.49 -16.91
C LYS A 90 6.17 -4.38 -15.99
N PHE A 91 6.38 -3.22 -15.37
CA PHE A 91 7.48 -3.01 -14.42
C PHE A 91 7.36 -3.98 -13.25
N LYS A 92 6.17 -4.08 -12.64
CA LYS A 92 5.93 -4.93 -11.46
C LYS A 92 6.09 -6.42 -11.80
N GLU A 93 5.62 -6.86 -12.96
CA GLU A 93 5.81 -8.23 -13.42
C GLU A 93 7.30 -8.59 -13.50
N LYS A 94 8.10 -7.72 -14.14
CA LYS A 94 9.55 -7.89 -14.23
C LYS A 94 10.18 -7.88 -12.83
N TRP A 95 9.95 -6.82 -12.07
CA TRP A 95 10.49 -6.65 -10.71
C TRP A 95 10.27 -7.88 -9.85
N TYR A 96 9.01 -8.31 -9.69
CA TYR A 96 8.70 -9.40 -8.77
C TYR A 96 9.24 -10.74 -9.25
N LYS A 97 9.41 -10.94 -10.57
CA LYS A 97 10.08 -12.11 -11.14
C LYS A 97 11.55 -12.14 -10.76
N ASP A 98 12.23 -11.01 -10.87
CA ASP A 98 13.68 -10.91 -10.65
C ASP A 98 14.03 -11.00 -9.16
N VAL A 99 13.26 -10.35 -8.28
CA VAL A 99 13.43 -10.52 -6.80
C VAL A 99 12.79 -11.80 -6.25
N ASN A 100 12.27 -12.66 -7.13
CA ASN A 100 11.60 -13.93 -6.81
C ASN A 100 10.53 -13.84 -5.70
N PHE A 101 9.80 -12.73 -5.64
CA PHE A 101 8.78 -12.50 -4.62
C PHE A 101 7.38 -12.87 -5.12
N LYS A 102 6.65 -13.69 -4.35
CA LYS A 102 5.30 -14.17 -4.68
C LYS A 102 4.45 -14.32 -3.42
N ILE A 103 3.14 -14.08 -3.55
CA ILE A 103 2.15 -14.37 -2.49
C ILE A 103 1.29 -15.57 -2.86
N TYR A 104 0.81 -16.28 -1.84
CA TYR A 104 -0.14 -17.38 -2.00
C TYR A 104 -1.52 -16.89 -2.46
N GLY A 105 -1.99 -15.78 -1.89
CA GLY A 105 -3.29 -15.21 -2.23
C GLY A 105 -3.55 -13.87 -1.58
N TYR A 106 -4.72 -13.31 -1.86
CA TYR A 106 -5.21 -12.10 -1.23
C TYR A 106 -6.74 -12.07 -1.25
N LYS A 107 -7.32 -11.27 -0.35
CA LYS A 107 -8.72 -10.82 -0.39
C LYS A 107 -8.71 -9.30 -0.48
N SER A 108 -9.53 -8.71 -1.33
CA SER A 108 -9.62 -7.26 -1.46
C SER A 108 -11.05 -6.78 -1.59
N ASN A 109 -11.28 -5.52 -1.24
CA ASN A 109 -12.57 -4.87 -1.36
C ASN A 109 -12.40 -3.36 -1.59
N VAL A 110 -13.33 -2.77 -2.35
CA VAL A 110 -13.49 -1.32 -2.47
C VAL A 110 -14.75 -0.89 -1.74
N LYS A 111 -14.61 0.11 -0.87
CA LYS A 111 -15.73 0.84 -0.28
C LYS A 111 -15.81 2.21 -0.94
N ILE A 112 -16.94 2.53 -1.56
CA ILE A 112 -17.23 3.91 -1.97
C ILE A 112 -17.70 4.63 -0.71
N ASN A 113 -17.00 5.65 -0.24
CA ASN A 113 -17.34 6.41 0.96
C ASN A 113 -18.34 7.54 0.65
N ASN A 114 -18.18 8.17 -0.51
CA ASN A 114 -19.04 9.25 -0.98
C ASN A 114 -19.13 9.23 -2.51
N ALA A 115 -20.25 9.68 -3.07
CA ALA A 115 -20.45 9.83 -4.50
C ALA A 115 -21.09 11.18 -4.82
N THR A 116 -20.38 12.01 -5.59
CA THR A 116 -20.82 13.33 -6.02
C THR A 116 -21.08 13.31 -7.52
N LYS A 117 -22.32 13.58 -7.93
CA LYS A 117 -22.65 13.72 -9.35
C LYS A 117 -22.03 14.99 -9.93
N LEU A 118 -21.34 14.87 -11.06
CA LEU A 118 -20.70 15.99 -11.74
C LEU A 118 -21.60 16.53 -12.86
N SER A 119 -21.84 15.73 -13.88
CA SER A 119 -22.71 16.07 -15.01
C SER A 119 -23.13 14.81 -15.78
N GLY A 120 -24.37 14.77 -16.27
CA GLY A 120 -24.90 13.60 -16.96
C GLY A 120 -24.75 12.32 -16.13
N ASN A 121 -24.00 11.35 -16.66
CA ASN A 121 -23.70 10.06 -16.03
C ASN A 121 -22.31 10.01 -15.37
N ASN A 122 -21.69 11.17 -15.14
CA ASN A 122 -20.36 11.29 -14.53
C ASN A 122 -20.45 11.52 -13.02
N TYR A 123 -19.65 10.76 -12.27
CA TYR A 123 -19.58 10.83 -10.81
C TYR A 123 -18.13 10.94 -10.36
N MET A 124 -17.88 11.79 -9.37
CA MET A 124 -16.68 11.77 -8.54
C MET A 124 -16.96 10.89 -7.32
N LEU A 125 -16.03 9.99 -7.00
CA LEU A 125 -16.16 9.08 -5.88
C LEU A 125 -14.95 9.23 -4.95
N ASP A 126 -15.22 9.27 -3.65
CA ASP A 126 -14.23 9.02 -2.60
C ASP A 126 -14.26 7.52 -2.28
N VAL A 127 -13.14 6.82 -2.41
CA VAL A 127 -13.10 5.37 -2.27
C VAL A 127 -11.95 4.91 -1.40
N THR A 128 -12.21 3.90 -0.57
CA THR A 128 -11.17 3.19 0.19
C THR A 128 -11.00 1.79 -0.38
N PHE A 129 -9.79 1.45 -0.80
CA PHE A 129 -9.39 0.09 -1.16
C PHE A 129 -8.71 -0.56 0.04
N LYS A 130 -9.11 -1.80 0.35
CA LYS A 130 -8.46 -2.61 1.38
C LYS A 130 -8.10 -3.99 0.85
N ALA A 131 -6.98 -4.52 1.31
CA ALA A 131 -6.62 -5.90 1.04
C ALA A 131 -5.93 -6.57 2.24
N GLU A 132 -6.09 -7.87 2.33
CA GLU A 132 -5.37 -8.78 3.21
C GLU A 132 -4.63 -9.81 2.35
N LEU A 133 -3.34 -9.97 2.60
CA LEU A 133 -2.46 -10.86 1.86
C LEU A 133 -2.26 -12.16 2.64
N THR A 134 -2.11 -13.24 1.89
CA THR A 134 -1.62 -14.52 2.39
C THR A 134 -0.27 -14.76 1.71
N LEU A 135 0.83 -14.60 2.46
CA LEU A 135 2.17 -14.75 1.89
C LEU A 135 2.47 -16.22 1.57
N GLY A 136 2.25 -17.10 2.55
CA GLY A 136 2.36 -18.56 2.44
C GLY A 136 1.16 -19.25 3.07
N LYS A 137 0.89 -20.50 2.68
CA LYS A 137 -0.30 -21.25 3.14
C LYS A 137 -0.37 -21.36 4.67
N ASP A 138 0.78 -21.58 5.30
CA ASP A 138 0.94 -21.77 6.74
C ASP A 138 1.76 -20.63 7.38
N PHE A 139 1.93 -19.50 6.67
CA PHE A 139 2.67 -18.36 7.20
C PHE A 139 1.75 -17.56 8.16
N PRO A 140 2.18 -17.30 9.41
CA PRO A 140 1.29 -16.82 10.46
C PRO A 140 0.92 -15.33 10.34
N ILE A 141 1.70 -14.56 9.60
CA ILE A 141 1.45 -13.12 9.42
C ILE A 141 0.64 -12.89 8.16
N HIS A 142 -0.46 -12.15 8.30
CA HIS A 142 -1.35 -11.76 7.22
C HIS A 142 -1.25 -10.25 7.00
N PRO A 143 -0.39 -9.79 6.07
CA PRO A 143 -0.25 -8.36 5.80
C PRO A 143 -1.57 -7.74 5.39
N GLN A 144 -1.79 -6.50 5.82
CA GLN A 144 -3.00 -5.76 5.49
C GLN A 144 -2.65 -4.37 4.97
N MET A 145 -3.45 -3.87 4.04
CA MET A 145 -3.29 -2.54 3.45
C MET A 145 -4.63 -1.81 3.32
N SER A 146 -4.57 -0.48 3.42
CA SER A 146 -5.71 0.40 3.16
C SER A 146 -5.24 1.69 2.49
N ASP A 147 -5.81 1.96 1.32
CA ASP A 147 -5.48 3.12 0.47
C ASP A 147 -6.76 3.91 0.17
N ASN A 148 -6.63 5.23 0.05
CA ASN A 148 -7.75 6.12 -0.24
C ASN A 148 -7.54 6.78 -1.59
N TYR A 149 -8.57 6.78 -2.43
CA TYR A 149 -8.53 7.34 -3.77
C TYR A 149 -9.68 8.30 -4.00
N VAL A 150 -9.46 9.21 -4.93
CA VAL A 150 -10.54 9.92 -5.63
C VAL A 150 -10.58 9.41 -7.05
N CYS A 151 -11.75 9.04 -7.54
CA CYS A 151 -11.93 8.65 -8.92
C CYS A 151 -13.08 9.37 -9.60
N GLN A 152 -12.98 9.52 -10.92
CA GLN A 152 -14.06 9.95 -11.79
C GLN A 152 -14.50 8.75 -12.61
N VAL A 153 -15.79 8.44 -12.59
CA VAL A 153 -16.40 7.35 -13.35
C VAL A 153 -17.56 7.84 -14.20
N GLU A 154 -17.77 7.18 -15.34
CA GLU A 154 -18.85 7.49 -16.26
C GLU A 154 -19.61 6.22 -16.66
N ASN A 155 -20.94 6.29 -16.73
CA ASN A 155 -21.74 5.23 -17.36
C ASN A 155 -21.92 5.51 -18.86
N LYS A 156 -21.20 4.75 -19.69
CA LYS A 156 -21.29 4.76 -21.15
C LYS A 156 -22.12 3.59 -21.63
N SER A 157 -23.33 3.86 -22.08
CA SER A 157 -24.22 2.85 -22.68
C SER A 157 -24.45 1.61 -21.79
N GLY A 158 -24.56 1.80 -20.47
CA GLY A 158 -24.75 0.73 -19.49
C GLY A 158 -23.46 0.15 -18.91
N GLN A 159 -22.28 0.58 -19.39
CA GLN A 159 -20.98 0.15 -18.87
C GLN A 159 -20.32 1.28 -18.07
N TRP A 160 -19.92 0.97 -16.84
CA TRP A 160 -19.13 1.89 -16.02
C TRP A 160 -17.66 1.84 -16.40
N VAL A 161 -17.10 3.01 -16.71
CA VAL A 161 -15.67 3.20 -17.02
C VAL A 161 -15.04 4.19 -16.06
N VAL A 162 -13.72 4.12 -15.90
CA VAL A 162 -12.91 5.00 -15.05
C VAL A 162 -12.16 6.00 -15.93
N ASP A 163 -12.37 7.29 -15.67
CA ASP A 163 -11.70 8.39 -16.37
C ASP A 163 -10.53 8.96 -15.56
N LYS A 164 -10.64 8.97 -14.23
CA LYS A 164 -9.59 9.44 -13.33
C LYS A 164 -9.51 8.51 -12.13
N LEU A 165 -8.30 8.26 -11.64
CA LEU A 165 -8.06 7.43 -10.46
C LEU A 165 -6.75 7.90 -9.80
N ILE A 166 -6.87 8.59 -8.67
CA ILE A 166 -5.74 9.22 -7.98
C ILE A 166 -5.71 8.73 -6.53
N ASN A 167 -4.56 8.24 -6.06
CA ASN A 167 -4.38 7.97 -4.63
C ASN A 167 -4.19 9.31 -3.91
N LYS A 168 -4.94 9.53 -2.83
CA LYS A 168 -4.86 10.76 -2.03
C LYS A 168 -3.47 10.98 -1.43
N ALA A 169 -2.71 9.91 -1.18
CA ALA A 169 -1.31 9.99 -0.76
C ALA A 169 -0.44 10.69 -1.82
N ASP A 170 -0.60 10.35 -3.10
CA ASP A 170 0.19 10.95 -4.18
C ASP A 170 -0.04 12.47 -4.27
N TYR A 171 -1.28 12.89 -4.06
CA TYR A 171 -1.64 14.31 -4.00
C TYR A 171 -1.02 14.99 -2.78
N ALA A 172 -1.08 14.35 -1.61
CA ALA A 172 -0.46 14.86 -0.39
C ALA A 172 1.05 15.08 -0.57
N ASP A 173 1.74 14.08 -1.15
CA ASP A 173 3.17 14.11 -1.40
C ASP A 173 3.54 15.24 -2.37
N MET A 174 2.77 15.41 -3.46
CA MET A 174 2.96 16.53 -4.40
C MET A 174 2.88 17.89 -3.71
N ILE A 175 1.86 18.10 -2.86
CA ILE A 175 1.68 19.36 -2.11
C ILE A 175 2.81 19.56 -1.07
N GLN A 176 3.30 18.49 -0.45
CA GLN A 176 4.42 18.57 0.49
C GLN A 176 5.74 18.89 -0.20
N VAL A 177 5.97 18.43 -1.43
CA VAL A 177 7.14 18.83 -2.22
C VAL A 177 7.12 20.33 -2.50
N GLU A 178 5.95 20.87 -2.86
CA GLU A 178 5.79 22.32 -3.11
C GLU A 178 5.91 23.15 -1.82
N ASN A 179 5.46 22.61 -0.69
CA ASN A 179 5.52 23.27 0.60
C ASN A 179 5.85 22.30 1.75
N PRO A 180 7.15 22.04 2.02
CA PRO A 180 7.60 21.03 2.99
C PRO A 180 7.19 21.28 4.45
N ASN A 181 6.79 22.52 4.77
CA ASN A 181 6.33 22.91 6.10
C ASN A 181 4.82 22.77 6.26
N ASN A 182 4.09 22.42 5.21
CA ASN A 182 2.64 22.32 5.24
C ASN A 182 2.17 21.04 5.97
N LYS A 183 1.46 21.22 7.08
CA LYS A 183 0.83 20.13 7.83
C LYS A 183 -0.58 19.91 7.30
N LEU A 184 -0.67 19.20 6.17
CA LEU A 184 -1.94 18.91 5.53
C LEU A 184 -2.79 18.00 6.43
N THR A 185 -3.90 18.54 6.94
CA THR A 185 -4.83 17.82 7.84
C THR A 185 -6.06 17.29 7.12
N SER A 186 -6.37 17.82 5.93
CA SER A 186 -7.46 17.38 5.09
C SER A 186 -7.15 17.61 3.60
N ILE A 187 -7.70 16.77 2.74
CA ILE A 187 -7.60 16.86 1.28
C ILE A 187 -9.02 17.06 0.71
N ASN A 188 -9.17 18.00 -0.22
CA ASN A 188 -10.41 18.20 -0.96
C ASN A 188 -10.42 17.33 -2.22
N ASP A 189 -11.45 16.51 -2.39
CA ASP A 189 -11.53 15.58 -3.52
C ASP A 189 -11.57 16.27 -4.89
N SER A 190 -12.15 17.47 -4.99
CA SER A 190 -12.22 18.24 -6.23
C SER A 190 -10.84 18.71 -6.67
N ASP A 191 -10.01 19.14 -5.71
CA ASP A 191 -8.65 19.59 -5.98
C ASP A 191 -7.77 18.42 -6.44
N VAL A 192 -7.93 17.25 -5.82
CA VAL A 192 -7.27 16.00 -6.25
C VAL A 192 -7.62 15.66 -7.71
N LEU A 193 -8.90 15.74 -8.09
CA LEU A 193 -9.32 15.47 -9.47
C LEU A 193 -8.82 16.53 -10.46
N ALA A 194 -8.63 17.77 -10.03
CA ALA A 194 -8.12 18.86 -10.86
C ALA A 194 -6.66 18.60 -11.26
N ASP A 195 -5.84 18.13 -10.32
CA ASP A 195 -4.41 17.89 -10.52
C ASP A 195 -4.06 16.53 -11.14
N ASN A 196 -5.06 15.74 -11.53
CA ASN A 196 -4.89 14.41 -12.13
C ASN A 196 -3.80 14.35 -13.22
N ARG A 197 -3.74 15.33 -14.12
CA ARG A 197 -2.74 15.31 -15.22
C ARG A 197 -1.32 15.44 -14.69
N ALA A 198 -1.07 16.39 -13.78
CA ALA A 198 0.23 16.60 -13.18
C ALA A 198 0.70 15.36 -12.40
N ILE A 199 -0.20 14.75 -11.63
CA ILE A 199 0.10 13.52 -10.89
C ILE A 199 0.43 12.36 -11.83
N LEU A 200 -0.38 12.13 -12.87
CA LEU A 200 -0.10 11.08 -13.87
C LEU A 200 1.24 11.31 -14.59
N ASP A 201 1.57 12.56 -14.92
CA ASP A 201 2.86 12.94 -15.52
C ASP A 201 4.04 12.61 -14.60
N THR A 202 3.96 13.01 -13.33
CA THR A 202 4.99 12.72 -12.33
C THR A 202 5.15 11.21 -12.13
N LYS A 203 4.04 10.46 -12.04
CA LYS A 203 4.08 9.01 -11.88
C LYS A 203 4.68 8.28 -13.07
N LEU A 204 4.33 8.67 -14.29
CA LEU A 204 4.90 8.09 -15.51
C LEU A 204 6.42 8.35 -15.56
N LYS A 205 6.86 9.58 -15.31
CA LYS A 205 8.30 9.92 -15.27
C LYS A 205 9.05 9.12 -14.20
N GLY A 206 8.49 9.00 -13.00
CA GLY A 206 9.09 8.22 -11.92
C GLY A 206 9.13 6.71 -12.22
N LEU A 207 8.13 6.20 -12.94
CA LEU A 207 8.11 4.82 -13.43
C LEU A 207 9.14 4.58 -14.54
N GLU A 208 9.29 5.52 -15.48
CA GLU A 208 10.32 5.48 -16.52
C GLU A 208 11.73 5.44 -15.89
N ALA A 209 12.00 6.32 -14.92
CA ALA A 209 13.27 6.37 -14.20
C ALA A 209 13.58 5.05 -13.46
N ARG A 210 12.59 4.47 -12.76
CA ARG A 210 12.75 3.16 -12.09
C ARG A 210 12.94 2.02 -13.08
N SER A 211 12.20 2.02 -14.19
CA SER A 211 12.32 1.00 -15.23
C SER A 211 13.70 1.01 -15.88
N ALA A 212 14.26 2.21 -16.12
CA ALA A 212 15.62 2.37 -16.63
C ALA A 212 16.69 1.86 -15.64
N ASN A 213 16.43 1.98 -14.33
CA ASN A 213 17.36 1.60 -13.26
C ASN A 213 17.02 0.26 -12.59
N ILE A 214 16.15 -0.57 -13.18
CA ILE A 214 15.59 -1.74 -12.49
C ILE A 214 16.64 -2.74 -12.02
N TYR A 215 17.72 -2.93 -12.79
CA TYR A 215 18.83 -3.80 -12.40
C TYR A 215 19.53 -3.32 -11.11
N GLN A 216 19.72 -2.00 -10.96
CA GLN A 216 20.32 -1.46 -9.76
C GLN A 216 19.36 -1.61 -8.57
N LEU A 217 18.06 -1.34 -8.76
CA LEU A 217 17.05 -1.57 -7.74
C LEU A 217 17.03 -3.04 -7.26
N GLU A 218 17.15 -4.00 -8.18
CA GLU A 218 17.22 -5.43 -7.87
C GLU A 218 18.46 -5.74 -7.02
N LYS A 219 19.62 -5.25 -7.44
CA LYS A 219 20.90 -5.43 -6.72
C LYS A 219 20.84 -4.87 -5.29
N ASN A 220 20.23 -3.69 -5.13
CA ASN A 220 20.04 -3.05 -3.84
C ASN A 220 19.17 -3.89 -2.91
N TYR A 221 18.01 -4.32 -3.40
CA TYR A 221 17.12 -5.19 -2.64
C TYR A 221 17.78 -6.53 -2.29
N GLU A 222 18.52 -7.12 -3.22
CA GLU A 222 19.29 -8.33 -2.95
C GLU A 222 20.36 -8.13 -1.87
N ALA A 223 21.00 -6.96 -1.78
CA ALA A 223 21.98 -6.68 -0.73
C ALA A 223 21.35 -6.72 0.67
N ILE A 224 20.19 -6.07 0.84
CA ILE A 224 19.39 -6.17 2.08
C ILE A 224 18.99 -7.61 2.36
N ALA A 225 18.50 -8.33 1.35
CA ALA A 225 18.03 -9.70 1.52
C ALA A 225 19.17 -10.69 1.82
N LYS A 226 20.37 -10.51 1.25
CA LYS A 226 21.53 -11.41 1.41
C LYS A 226 22.32 -11.18 2.69
N ASN A 227 22.38 -9.96 3.23
CA ASN A 227 23.06 -9.71 4.50
C ASN A 227 22.41 -10.47 5.67
N LYS A 228 21.11 -10.78 5.58
CA LYS A 228 20.42 -11.74 6.48
C LYS A 228 21.13 -13.10 6.58
N VAL A 229 21.63 -13.62 5.45
CA VAL A 229 22.27 -14.95 5.39
C VAL A 229 23.64 -14.95 6.09
N LYS A 230 24.32 -13.80 6.14
CA LYS A 230 25.65 -13.70 6.78
C LYS A 230 25.54 -13.52 8.28
N GLU A 231 24.57 -12.79 8.81
CA GLU A 231 24.42 -12.60 10.25
C GLU A 231 24.10 -13.92 10.98
N THR A 232 23.43 -14.85 10.31
CA THR A 232 23.21 -16.23 10.81
C THR A 232 24.52 -17.05 10.88
N LEU A 233 25.59 -16.62 10.21
CA LEU A 233 26.86 -17.35 10.07
C LEU A 233 28.08 -16.66 10.70
N SER A 234 28.01 -15.37 11.06
CA SER A 234 29.14 -14.67 11.68
C SER A 234 28.68 -13.63 12.71
N GLY A 235 28.73 -13.99 13.99
CA GLY A 235 28.51 -13.07 15.11
C GLY A 235 29.69 -12.14 15.35
N ASN A 236 29.90 -11.13 14.50
CA ASN A 236 30.86 -10.04 14.76
C ASN A 236 30.34 -8.70 14.21
N SER A 237 29.73 -7.90 15.08
CA SER A 237 29.29 -6.53 14.80
C SER A 237 30.48 -5.56 14.70
N VAL A 238 30.59 -4.82 13.60
CA VAL A 238 31.61 -3.78 13.40
C VAL A 238 31.18 -2.49 14.10
N LYS A 239 32.05 -1.95 14.97
CA LYS A 239 31.83 -0.69 15.68
C LYS A 239 32.15 0.52 14.79
N ALA A 240 31.13 1.23 14.33
CA ALA A 240 31.27 2.60 13.82
C ALA A 240 31.34 3.59 15.00
N SER A 241 32.33 4.46 15.00
CA SER A 241 32.56 5.48 16.03
C SER A 241 31.77 6.75 15.74
N PHE A 242 30.72 7.00 16.53
CA PHE A 242 30.01 8.29 16.59
C PHE A 242 30.23 8.96 17.95
N SER A 243 30.31 10.29 17.98
CA SER A 243 30.77 11.11 19.12
C SER A 243 29.69 11.50 20.13
N ALA A 244 28.44 11.11 19.92
CA ALA A 244 27.39 11.16 20.94
C ALA A 244 27.35 9.81 21.67
N ALA A 245 27.20 9.82 23.00
CA ALA A 245 26.98 8.58 23.74
C ALA A 245 25.68 7.92 23.24
N SER A 246 25.77 6.67 22.76
CA SER A 246 24.64 5.89 22.29
C SER A 246 23.55 5.78 23.36
N TYR A 247 22.33 6.17 23.03
CA TYR A 247 21.18 6.07 23.93
C TYR A 247 20.70 4.63 24.03
N SER A 248 20.88 3.98 25.19
CA SER A 248 20.47 2.58 25.41
C SER A 248 19.03 2.42 25.95
N GLY A 249 18.26 3.50 26.04
CA GLY A 249 16.93 3.48 26.68
C GLY A 249 15.78 3.07 25.76
N ILE A 250 16.03 2.79 24.49
CA ILE A 250 14.97 2.43 23.54
C ILE A 250 14.58 0.95 23.66
N ASN A 251 13.29 0.70 23.82
CA ASN A 251 12.67 -0.61 23.74
C ASN A 251 12.10 -0.83 22.33
N ARG A 252 12.91 -1.49 21.50
CA ARG A 252 12.57 -1.81 20.10
C ARG A 252 11.28 -2.64 19.96
N GLN A 253 11.03 -3.57 20.87
CA GLN A 253 9.78 -4.34 20.86
C GLN A 253 8.56 -3.48 21.15
N ALA A 254 8.68 -2.43 21.99
CA ALA A 254 7.60 -1.49 22.21
C ALA A 254 7.30 -0.64 20.96
N VAL A 255 8.32 -0.28 20.17
CA VAL A 255 8.15 0.34 18.84
C VAL A 255 7.36 -0.57 17.91
N VAL A 256 7.75 -1.85 17.81
CA VAL A 256 7.05 -2.86 16.98
C VAL A 256 5.61 -3.03 17.43
N ASN A 257 5.37 -3.25 18.73
CA ASN A 257 4.02 -3.43 19.27
C ASN A 257 3.12 -2.21 19.03
N TYR A 258 3.69 -1.00 19.13
CA TYR A 258 2.96 0.22 18.81
C TYR A 258 2.59 0.26 17.32
N ALA A 259 3.56 -0.02 16.46
CA ALA A 259 3.39 0.01 15.02
C ALA A 259 2.31 -0.96 14.56
N GLU A 260 2.38 -2.23 14.97
CA GLU A 260 1.37 -3.23 14.60
C GLU A 260 -0.04 -2.89 15.13
N LYS A 261 -0.12 -2.34 16.35
CA LYS A 261 -1.40 -1.95 16.95
C LYS A 261 -2.10 -0.84 16.19
N TYR A 262 -1.36 0.17 15.72
CA TYR A 262 -1.93 1.37 15.14
C TYR A 262 -1.81 1.48 13.62
N ALA A 263 -1.12 0.53 12.95
CA ALA A 263 -0.92 0.50 11.51
C ALA A 263 -2.18 0.71 10.64
N LEU A 264 -3.35 0.25 11.11
CA LEU A 264 -4.62 0.38 10.38
C LEU A 264 -5.62 1.30 11.07
N ASN A 265 -5.36 1.71 12.30
CA ASN A 265 -6.24 2.55 13.11
C ASN A 265 -5.39 3.57 13.86
N TYR A 266 -5.58 4.84 13.56
CA TYR A 266 -4.73 5.90 14.09
C TYR A 266 -4.94 6.04 15.60
N ASN A 267 -3.86 6.31 16.34
CA ASN A 267 -3.94 6.52 17.77
C ASN A 267 -4.63 7.87 18.06
N PRO A 268 -5.81 7.90 18.70
CA PRO A 268 -6.56 9.14 18.94
C PRO A 268 -5.88 10.09 19.94
N ALA A 269 -4.83 9.66 20.64
CA ALA A 269 -4.04 10.53 21.52
C ALA A 269 -3.16 11.54 20.75
N TYR A 270 -3.00 11.35 19.43
CA TYR A 270 -2.17 12.19 18.58
C TYR A 270 -2.99 12.77 17.41
N PRO A 271 -2.64 13.96 16.92
CA PRO A 271 -3.19 14.45 15.66
C PRO A 271 -2.85 13.50 14.50
N SER A 272 -3.76 13.36 13.55
CA SER A 272 -3.55 12.65 12.30
C SER A 272 -3.39 13.64 11.14
N TYR A 273 -2.49 13.34 10.21
CA TYR A 273 -2.26 14.14 9.00
C TYR A 273 -2.62 13.36 7.73
N SER A 274 -2.76 14.04 6.60
CA SER A 274 -2.94 13.38 5.30
C SER A 274 -1.63 12.73 4.80
N ALA A 275 -0.50 13.31 5.17
CA ALA A 275 0.83 12.70 5.06
C ALA A 275 1.37 12.48 6.48
N ASP A 276 1.28 11.25 6.97
CA ASP A 276 1.37 10.91 8.39
C ASP A 276 2.50 9.93 8.72
N CYS A 277 3.24 9.46 7.71
CA CYS A 277 4.27 8.43 7.85
C CYS A 277 5.25 8.70 9.01
N THR A 278 5.80 9.91 9.12
CA THR A 278 6.75 10.26 10.18
C THR A 278 6.08 10.57 11.51
N ASN A 279 4.86 11.13 11.50
CA ASN A 279 4.09 11.29 12.74
C ASN A 279 3.83 9.93 13.41
N PHE A 280 3.49 8.91 12.62
CA PHE A 280 3.34 7.54 13.07
C PHE A 280 4.65 6.93 13.58
N ALA A 281 5.75 7.08 12.83
CA ALA A 281 7.08 6.65 13.25
C ALA A 281 7.49 7.28 14.59
N SER A 282 7.31 8.59 14.74
CA SER A 282 7.63 9.33 15.96
C SER A 282 6.81 8.85 17.15
N GLN A 283 5.51 8.57 16.96
CA GLN A 283 4.69 8.00 18.02
C GLN A 283 5.19 6.62 18.46
N ALA A 284 5.58 5.77 17.52
CA ALA A 284 6.10 4.43 17.82
C ALA A 284 7.44 4.52 18.58
N VAL A 285 8.34 5.40 18.14
CA VAL A 285 9.66 5.62 18.78
C VAL A 285 9.52 6.26 20.16
N TYR A 286 8.56 7.18 20.34
CA TYR A 286 8.21 7.72 21.65
C TYR A 286 7.66 6.64 22.60
N ALA A 287 6.77 5.78 22.11
CA ALA A 287 6.30 4.62 22.86
C ALA A 287 7.44 3.61 23.15
N GLY A 288 8.46 3.59 22.30
CA GLY A 288 9.72 2.89 22.48
C GLY A 288 10.63 3.49 23.57
N GLY A 289 10.33 4.68 24.10
CA GLY A 289 11.07 5.25 25.22
C GLY A 289 11.99 6.42 24.88
N VAL A 290 12.08 6.85 23.61
CA VAL A 290 12.78 8.11 23.28
C VAL A 290 12.00 9.27 23.91
N PRO A 291 12.63 10.09 24.77
CA PRO A 291 11.92 11.13 25.50
C PRO A 291 11.57 12.30 24.58
N ALA A 292 10.37 12.85 24.76
CA ALA A 292 9.99 14.11 24.12
C ALA A 292 10.84 15.26 24.69
N THR A 293 11.21 16.21 23.82
CA THR A 293 11.95 17.42 24.18
C THR A 293 11.23 18.67 23.72
N THR A 294 11.85 19.83 23.92
CA THR A 294 11.32 21.12 23.42
C THR A 294 11.32 21.24 21.90
N THR A 295 12.07 20.40 21.18
CA THR A 295 12.16 20.43 19.71
C THR A 295 11.53 19.20 19.06
N TRP A 296 11.49 18.06 19.77
CA TRP A 296 10.83 16.83 19.32
C TRP A 296 9.67 16.47 20.24
N TYR A 297 8.46 16.84 19.82
CA TYR A 297 7.20 16.58 20.53
C TYR A 297 6.07 16.50 19.51
N SER A 298 4.91 15.93 19.89
CA SER A 298 3.78 15.78 18.97
C SER A 298 3.43 17.10 18.25
N GLY A 299 3.55 17.07 16.93
CA GLY A 299 3.27 18.21 16.07
C GLY A 299 4.44 19.18 15.86
N SER A 300 5.63 18.96 16.42
CA SER A 300 6.83 19.73 16.06
C SER A 300 7.35 19.35 14.67
N TYR A 301 8.23 20.17 14.08
CA TYR A 301 8.82 19.86 12.77
C TYR A 301 9.58 18.52 12.80
N ASP A 302 10.47 18.35 13.77
CA ASP A 302 11.26 17.12 13.94
C ASP A 302 10.40 15.87 14.20
N TRP A 303 9.15 16.04 14.64
CA TRP A 303 8.23 14.94 14.89
C TRP A 303 7.45 14.50 13.63
N VAL A 304 7.10 15.43 12.75
CA VAL A 304 6.20 15.15 11.60
C VAL A 304 6.92 15.13 10.25
N ASN A 305 8.14 15.68 10.16
CA ASN A 305 8.90 15.78 8.91
C ASN A 305 9.96 14.67 8.83
N VAL A 306 10.05 13.98 7.68
CA VAL A 306 10.98 12.85 7.44
C VAL A 306 12.44 13.24 7.70
N GLY A 307 12.89 14.37 7.16
CA GLY A 307 14.25 14.88 7.35
C GLY A 307 14.48 15.39 8.77
N GLY A 308 13.53 16.15 9.33
CA GLY A 308 13.61 16.64 10.72
C GLY A 308 13.71 15.50 11.74
N PHE A 309 12.92 14.44 11.56
CA PHE A 309 12.99 13.24 12.39
C PHE A 309 14.35 12.57 12.31
N HIS A 310 14.85 12.35 11.10
CA HIS A 310 16.16 11.77 10.88
C HIS A 310 17.24 12.58 11.60
N ASP A 311 17.34 13.87 11.30
CA ASP A 311 18.38 14.73 11.85
C ASP A 311 18.31 14.79 13.36
N TYR A 312 17.10 14.83 13.94
CA TYR A 312 16.91 14.79 15.37
C TYR A 312 17.41 13.48 15.99
N MET A 313 17.03 12.33 15.44
CA MET A 313 17.41 11.02 15.98
C MET A 313 18.92 10.79 15.92
N ILE A 314 19.57 11.19 14.83
CA ILE A 314 21.02 11.04 14.65
C ILE A 314 21.79 12.04 15.54
N ASN A 315 21.46 13.33 15.48
CA ASN A 315 22.24 14.37 16.16
C ASN A 315 22.14 14.31 17.69
N ASN A 316 21.08 13.67 18.23
CA ASN A 316 20.90 13.48 19.66
C ASN A 316 21.36 12.09 20.15
N GLY A 317 21.96 11.26 19.28
CA GLY A 317 22.52 9.96 19.66
C GLY A 317 21.48 8.87 19.94
N TYR A 318 20.24 9.03 19.48
CA TYR A 318 19.19 8.00 19.59
C TYR A 318 19.35 6.89 18.55
N ALA A 319 19.88 7.24 17.39
CA ALA A 319 20.12 6.32 16.28
C ALA A 319 21.43 6.67 15.56
N LYS A 320 21.87 5.77 14.69
CA LYS A 320 22.86 6.03 13.64
C LYS A 320 22.20 5.88 12.27
N GLU A 321 22.65 6.66 11.30
CA GLU A 321 22.30 6.40 9.90
C GLU A 321 23.20 5.25 9.44
N ILE A 322 22.60 4.16 8.98
CA ILE A 322 23.32 3.14 8.22
C ILE A 322 23.07 3.43 6.75
N ALA A 323 23.88 4.36 6.23
CA ALA A 323 24.01 4.56 4.80
C ALA A 323 25.09 3.63 4.26
N LEU A 324 24.80 2.93 3.18
CA LEU A 324 25.81 2.24 2.40
C LEU A 324 26.80 3.25 1.84
N ASN A 325 28.09 3.05 2.13
CA ASN A 325 29.26 3.71 1.53
C ASN A 325 29.07 5.16 1.07
N SER A 326 29.83 6.09 1.64
CA SER A 326 29.87 7.53 1.33
C SER A 326 30.01 7.94 -0.16
N ASN A 327 30.13 6.99 -1.09
CA ASN A 327 30.25 7.18 -2.53
C ASN A 327 29.11 6.59 -3.39
N ASP A 328 28.13 5.86 -2.83
CA ASP A 328 27.01 5.28 -3.61
C ASP A 328 25.66 5.59 -2.95
N LYS A 329 25.01 6.66 -3.41
CA LYS A 329 23.71 7.15 -2.89
C LYS A 329 22.53 6.22 -3.20
N ASN A 330 22.76 5.02 -3.70
CA ASN A 330 21.72 4.20 -4.28
C ASN A 330 21.29 3.02 -3.42
N GLY A 331 21.13 3.18 -2.10
CA GLY A 331 20.13 2.44 -1.30
C GLY A 331 20.41 0.96 -0.97
N ALA A 332 20.48 0.67 0.34
CA ALA A 332 20.16 -0.61 0.99
C ALA A 332 20.77 -0.65 2.40
N SER A 333 20.03 -0.48 3.49
CA SER A 333 20.63 -0.73 4.83
C SER A 333 21.04 -2.19 5.01
N GLU A 334 22.30 -2.43 5.39
CA GLU A 334 22.84 -3.78 5.57
C GLU A 334 22.45 -4.42 6.91
N ASP A 335 22.00 -3.62 7.88
CA ASP A 335 21.82 -4.01 9.29
C ASP A 335 20.45 -3.55 9.85
N ILE A 336 19.38 -3.72 9.07
CA ILE A 336 18.02 -3.45 9.55
C ILE A 336 17.72 -4.37 10.73
N SER A 337 17.12 -3.82 11.77
CA SER A 337 16.66 -4.56 12.94
C SER A 337 15.20 -4.22 13.27
N LEU A 338 14.51 -5.08 14.03
CA LEU A 338 13.12 -4.85 14.45
C LEU A 338 12.96 -3.52 15.19
N GLY A 339 12.02 -2.67 14.78
CA GLY A 339 11.78 -1.35 15.35
C GLY A 339 12.59 -0.21 14.71
N ASP A 340 13.46 -0.50 13.75
CA ASP A 340 14.12 0.55 12.98
C ASP A 340 13.13 1.28 12.05
N ILE A 341 13.49 2.52 11.73
CA ILE A 341 12.73 3.36 10.81
C ILE A 341 13.45 3.38 9.46
N ILE A 342 12.79 2.82 8.44
CA ILE A 342 13.26 2.85 7.06
C ILE A 342 12.62 4.03 6.36
N GLN A 343 13.46 4.93 5.84
CA GLN A 343 13.02 6.11 5.10
C GLN A 343 13.31 5.94 3.61
N TRP A 344 12.34 6.29 2.77
CA TRP A 344 12.33 6.02 1.34
C TRP A 344 12.42 7.30 0.52
N GLU A 345 13.18 7.24 -0.57
CA GLU A 345 13.28 8.30 -1.56
C GLU A 345 12.38 8.00 -2.76
N GLU A 346 11.57 8.96 -3.15
CA GLU A 346 10.74 8.87 -4.35
C GLU A 346 11.61 9.04 -5.62
N PRO A 347 11.29 8.38 -6.76
CA PRO A 347 12.14 8.35 -7.95
C PRO A 347 12.53 9.68 -8.59
N LEU A 348 11.82 10.76 -8.25
CA LEU A 348 12.06 12.12 -8.74
C LEU A 348 12.38 13.11 -7.61
N ALA A 349 12.37 12.65 -6.36
CA ALA A 349 12.80 13.45 -5.23
C ALA A 349 14.34 13.44 -5.15
N ILE A 350 14.87 14.43 -4.45
CA ILE A 350 16.28 14.50 -4.06
C ILE A 350 16.45 14.31 -2.55
N PHE A 351 15.36 13.91 -1.88
CA PHE A 351 15.23 13.78 -0.44
C PHE A 351 14.31 12.61 -0.10
N TYR A 352 14.57 11.99 1.04
CA TYR A 352 13.69 10.98 1.63
C TYR A 352 12.34 11.61 2.02
N SER A 353 11.24 10.98 1.63
CA SER A 353 9.88 11.52 1.72
C SER A 353 8.87 10.61 2.40
N HIS A 354 9.23 9.35 2.68
CA HIS A 354 8.32 8.42 3.35
C HIS A 354 9.03 7.64 4.46
N SER A 355 8.36 7.44 5.60
CA SER A 355 8.89 6.66 6.74
C SER A 355 8.07 5.39 6.97
N THR A 356 8.74 4.27 7.24
CA THR A 356 8.13 2.98 7.58
C THR A 356 8.86 2.35 8.77
N ILE A 357 8.24 1.39 9.44
CA ILE A 357 8.77 0.73 10.64
C ILE A 357 9.00 -0.75 10.35
N ALA A 358 10.20 -1.26 10.58
CA ALA A 358 10.50 -2.69 10.46
C ALA A 358 9.85 -3.47 11.61
N THR A 359 8.83 -4.30 11.32
CA THR A 359 8.01 -4.93 12.37
C THR A 359 8.05 -6.44 12.38
N TYR A 360 8.49 -7.08 11.29
CA TYR A 360 8.69 -8.52 11.26
C TYR A 360 9.85 -8.90 10.35
N ASP A 361 10.68 -9.82 10.82
CA ASP A 361 11.75 -10.42 10.04
C ASP A 361 11.35 -11.83 9.56
N SER A 362 11.24 -12.02 8.25
CA SER A 362 11.01 -13.32 7.63
C SER A 362 12.20 -13.79 6.80
N ASP A 363 12.64 -15.02 7.07
CA ASP A 363 13.62 -15.74 6.24
C ASP A 363 13.15 -15.93 4.79
N THR A 364 11.82 -16.05 4.58
CA THR A 364 11.25 -16.34 3.26
C THR A 364 10.78 -15.07 2.54
N TYR A 365 10.20 -14.13 3.28
CA TYR A 365 9.53 -12.96 2.69
C TYR A 365 10.27 -11.64 2.92
N GLY A 366 11.44 -11.69 3.56
CA GLY A 366 12.21 -10.50 3.89
C GLY A 366 11.59 -9.71 5.05
N TRP A 367 11.91 -8.43 5.13
CA TRP A 367 11.32 -7.52 6.12
C TRP A 367 9.86 -7.22 5.80
N LEU A 368 9.02 -7.21 6.82
CA LEU A 368 7.66 -6.70 6.75
C LEU A 368 7.59 -5.39 7.53
N LEU A 369 6.85 -4.44 6.98
CA LEU A 369 6.87 -3.05 7.40
C LEU A 369 5.48 -2.57 7.79
N CYS A 370 5.40 -1.78 8.85
CA CYS A 370 4.22 -0.98 9.15
C CYS A 370 4.41 0.48 8.71
N ALA A 371 3.33 1.12 8.25
CA ALA A 371 3.37 2.49 7.77
C ALA A 371 2.02 3.18 7.78
N HIS A 372 2.07 4.52 7.73
CA HIS A 372 0.92 5.42 7.55
C HIS A 372 1.05 6.21 6.23
N THR A 373 0.18 7.21 6.02
CA THR A 373 -0.14 7.87 4.73
C THR A 373 -0.95 6.93 3.82
N ASN A 374 -0.35 5.80 3.46
CA ASN A 374 -1.03 4.63 2.96
C ASN A 374 -0.85 3.54 4.02
N ASN A 375 -1.93 3.11 4.66
CA ASN A 375 -1.84 2.29 5.86
C ASN A 375 -1.35 0.89 5.51
N ARG A 376 -0.30 0.44 6.18
CA ARG A 376 0.30 -0.88 6.01
C ARG A 376 0.52 -1.52 7.35
N LEU A 377 0.02 -2.74 7.51
CA LEU A 377 0.36 -3.64 8.60
C LEU A 377 1.17 -4.79 8.03
N ASN A 378 2.43 -4.91 8.46
CA ASN A 378 3.35 -5.98 8.06
C ASN A 378 3.43 -6.17 6.53
N TYR A 379 3.44 -5.07 5.76
CA TYR A 379 3.51 -5.12 4.31
C TYR A 379 4.93 -5.49 3.82
N PRO A 380 5.07 -6.37 2.81
CA PRO A 380 6.38 -6.83 2.37
C PRO A 380 7.27 -5.71 1.84
N MET A 381 8.52 -5.66 2.30
CA MET A 381 9.52 -4.68 1.85
C MET A 381 9.78 -4.76 0.34
N SER A 382 9.73 -5.95 -0.26
CA SER A 382 9.84 -6.14 -1.73
C SER A 382 8.78 -5.36 -2.52
N MET A 383 7.58 -5.21 -1.94
CA MET A 383 6.50 -4.43 -2.54
C MET A 383 6.70 -2.93 -2.29
N TYR A 384 7.28 -2.53 -1.16
CA TYR A 384 7.73 -1.15 -0.94
C TYR A 384 8.84 -0.74 -1.92
N PHE A 385 9.92 -1.50 -2.02
CA PHE A 385 11.05 -1.23 -2.93
C PHE A 385 10.63 -0.99 -4.37
N SER A 386 9.59 -1.69 -4.83
CA SER A 386 9.05 -1.53 -6.18
C SER A 386 8.38 -0.17 -6.42
N GLN A 387 8.27 0.71 -5.42
CA GLN A 387 7.65 2.03 -5.49
C GLN A 387 8.68 3.17 -5.41
N PHE A 388 9.81 2.94 -4.76
CA PHE A 388 10.81 3.96 -4.42
C PHE A 388 12.12 3.78 -5.22
N SER A 389 13.00 4.77 -5.19
CA SER A 389 14.32 4.70 -5.83
C SER A 389 15.44 4.27 -4.89
N SER A 390 15.35 4.64 -3.61
CA SER A 390 16.35 4.32 -2.60
C SER A 390 15.73 4.30 -1.20
N ASP A 391 16.50 3.82 -0.24
CA ASP A 391 16.17 3.74 1.17
C ASP A 391 17.38 4.13 2.03
N ARG A 392 17.09 4.56 3.27
CA ARG A 392 18.05 4.63 4.37
C ARG A 392 17.42 4.09 5.64
N ASP A 393 18.28 3.66 6.55
CA ASP A 393 17.88 3.15 7.85
C ASP A 393 18.33 4.09 8.96
N VAL A 394 17.35 4.47 9.78
CA VAL A 394 17.55 5.11 11.08
C VAL A 394 17.61 4.01 12.11
N HIS A 395 18.83 3.52 12.33
CA HIS A 395 19.10 2.37 13.18
C HIS A 395 19.26 2.78 14.64
N PHE A 396 18.35 2.33 15.49
CA PHE A 396 18.37 2.64 16.92
C PHE A 396 19.34 1.73 17.70
N TRP A 397 20.02 2.28 18.70
CA TRP A 397 21.08 1.59 19.46
C TRP A 397 20.62 0.39 20.31
#